data_AF-A0AAJ7UA17-F1
#
_entry.id   AF-A0AAJ7UA17-F1
#
_cell.length_a   1.000
_cell.length_b   1.000
_cell.length_c   1.000
_cell.angle_alpha   90.00
_cell.angle_beta   90.00
_cell.angle_gamma   90.00
#
_symmetry.space_group_name_H-M   'P 1'
#
loop_
_entity.id
_entity.type
_entity.pdbx_description
1 polymer ?
#
loop_
_entity_poly.entity_id
_entity_poly.type
_entity_poly.pdbx_seq_one_letter_code
_entity_poly.pdbx_strand_id
1 'polypeptide(L)'
;MKKTSITHDADRYRQTSPFLYKAMPGQTLSSRGCEDSFQIVFQSMQIKQSMGSAATVLLVLALALALAPVPGTEGAPASTVSDWKSLNTSQASVQKAIVDLHNQLRRSVSPAASNMLQMVWNKEAANNSAVWAKSCSFNHSPTANRKTSAFTCGENLFISSAPFTWDYAVRDWHSEVVSPGFEFGKGAKGPGMIGHYTQVVWYSSYQVGCAVNYCGDSAKYLYVCHYCPAGNLNTRLTRPYDNGPACNSCPKNCTNKLCSNACPFADSYANCAQMKSALGCGDTPYGRVVRAACPASCQCADKIY
;
A
#
# COMPACT_ATOMS: atom_id res chain seq x y z
N MET A 1 59.05 -25.81 5.17
CA MET A 1 57.73 -25.83 4.49
C MET A 1 56.78 -26.74 5.26
N LYS A 2 55.78 -26.19 5.96
CA LYS A 2 54.44 -26.77 6.11
C LYS A 2 53.54 -25.76 6.84
N LYS A 3 52.35 -25.60 6.29
CA LYS A 3 51.42 -24.49 6.44
C LYS A 3 50.73 -24.49 7.80
N THR A 4 50.64 -23.31 8.39
CA THR A 4 49.70 -22.92 9.43
C THR A 4 48.28 -22.97 8.86
N SER A 5 47.39 -23.75 9.46
CA SER A 5 45.96 -23.73 9.19
C SER A 5 45.28 -23.27 10.47
N ILE A 6 44.84 -22.01 10.51
CA ILE A 6 43.99 -21.47 11.57
C ILE A 6 42.56 -21.70 11.11
N THR A 7 41.89 -22.66 11.74
CA THR A 7 40.44 -22.84 11.69
C THR A 7 39.80 -21.70 12.48
N HIS A 8 39.01 -20.85 11.83
CA HIS A 8 38.15 -19.92 12.55
C HIS A 8 36.86 -20.63 12.97
N ASP A 9 36.72 -20.68 14.28
CA ASP A 9 35.60 -21.08 15.11
C ASP A 9 34.29 -20.40 14.64
N ALA A 10 33.31 -21.22 14.27
CA ALA A 10 31.99 -20.82 13.83
C ALA A 10 30.94 -21.43 14.78
N ASP A 11 31.02 -21.11 16.07
CA ASP A 11 30.00 -21.50 17.04
C ASP A 11 29.72 -20.37 18.05
N ARG A 12 29.00 -19.33 17.59
CA ARG A 12 28.12 -18.55 18.48
C ARG A 12 27.13 -17.69 17.69
N TYR A 13 25.98 -18.27 17.34
CA TYR A 13 24.63 -17.65 17.40
C TYR A 13 23.65 -18.61 16.70
N ARG A 14 23.20 -19.63 17.45
CA ARG A 14 22.08 -20.50 17.10
C ARG A 14 21.07 -20.41 18.24
N GLN A 15 19.79 -20.38 17.88
CA GLN A 15 18.56 -20.19 18.71
C GLN A 15 18.09 -18.73 18.69
N THR A 16 16.91 -18.34 18.15
CA THR A 16 15.61 -19.01 18.11
C THR A 16 14.72 -18.51 16.95
N SER A 17 14.13 -19.43 16.17
CA SER A 17 12.82 -19.29 15.50
C SER A 17 12.46 -20.62 14.82
N PRO A 18 11.51 -21.40 15.34
CA PRO A 18 11.08 -22.62 14.69
C PRO A 18 9.64 -22.49 14.18
N PHE A 19 9.44 -22.27 12.88
CA PHE A 19 8.23 -22.74 12.19
C PHE A 19 8.59 -23.14 10.75
N LEU A 20 9.19 -24.32 10.65
CA LEU A 20 9.24 -25.10 9.42
C LEU A 20 7.86 -25.75 9.23
N TYR A 21 7.15 -25.37 8.18
CA TYR A 21 5.93 -26.07 7.74
C TYR A 21 6.30 -27.49 7.33
N LYS A 22 5.84 -28.47 8.12
CA LYS A 22 5.87 -29.89 7.78
C LYS A 22 4.53 -30.23 7.12
N ALA A 23 4.55 -30.59 5.84
CA ALA A 23 3.39 -31.08 5.13
C ALA A 23 2.95 -32.45 5.71
N MET A 24 1.66 -32.62 5.99
CA MET A 24 1.02 -33.93 6.10
C MET A 24 -0.21 -33.99 5.18
N PRO A 25 -0.51 -35.14 4.56
CA PRO A 25 -1.50 -35.27 3.51
C PRO A 25 -2.91 -35.60 4.04
N GLY A 26 -3.92 -35.16 3.28
CA GLY A 26 -5.25 -35.78 3.28
C GLY A 26 -6.23 -35.26 4.32
N GLN A 27 -6.87 -34.11 4.03
CA GLN A 27 -8.24 -33.84 4.47
C GLN A 27 -8.98 -33.07 3.37
N THR A 28 -10.10 -33.64 2.93
CA THR A 28 -11.07 -33.06 2.01
C THR A 28 -11.77 -31.88 2.68
N LEU A 29 -11.61 -30.66 2.14
CA LEU A 29 -12.33 -29.48 2.60
C LEU A 29 -13.69 -29.38 1.90
N SER A 30 -14.74 -29.49 2.72
CA SER A 30 -16.13 -29.23 2.36
C SER A 30 -16.37 -27.71 2.28
N SER A 31 -16.88 -27.25 1.14
CA SER A 31 -17.18 -25.86 0.85
C SER A 31 -18.53 -25.45 1.47
N ARG A 32 -18.55 -24.94 2.71
CA ARG A 32 -19.68 -24.15 3.23
C ARG A 32 -19.16 -23.13 4.25
N GLY A 33 -19.23 -21.85 3.89
CA GLY A 33 -18.80 -20.77 4.78
C GLY A 33 -18.70 -19.41 4.07
N CYS A 34 -19.73 -19.02 3.32
CA CYS A 34 -19.92 -17.65 2.85
C CYS A 34 -21.41 -17.44 2.60
N GLU A 35 -22.17 -17.19 3.67
CA GLU A 35 -23.52 -16.65 3.63
C GLU A 35 -23.95 -16.42 5.08
N ASP A 36 -23.58 -15.26 5.65
CA ASP A 36 -24.18 -14.74 6.88
C ASP A 36 -23.77 -13.28 7.06
N SER A 37 -24.36 -12.39 6.27
CA SER A 37 -24.37 -10.93 6.50
C SER A 37 -25.40 -10.24 5.59
N PHE A 38 -26.67 -10.63 5.63
CA PHE A 38 -27.76 -9.89 4.98
C PHE A 38 -29.09 -10.11 5.72
N GLN A 39 -29.16 -9.76 7.01
CA GLN A 39 -30.43 -9.68 7.75
C GLN A 39 -30.41 -8.53 8.77
N ILE A 40 -30.34 -7.29 8.28
CA ILE A 40 -30.76 -6.10 9.03
C ILE A 40 -31.28 -5.09 8.01
N VAL A 41 -32.54 -5.21 7.55
CA VAL A 41 -33.48 -4.11 7.20
C VAL A 41 -34.78 -4.79 6.73
N PHE A 42 -35.63 -5.33 7.62
CA PHE A 42 -37.06 -5.61 7.29
C PHE A 42 -37.87 -5.92 8.56
N GLN A 43 -37.95 -4.97 9.49
CA GLN A 43 -39.00 -4.96 10.52
C GLN A 43 -39.43 -3.53 10.80
N SER A 44 -40.30 -2.99 9.94
CA SER A 44 -41.11 -1.79 10.23
C SER A 44 -42.21 -1.66 9.19
N MET A 45 -43.18 -2.58 9.19
CA MET A 45 -44.45 -2.40 8.50
C MET A 45 -45.47 -3.41 9.04
N GLN A 46 -46.12 -3.06 10.15
CA GLN A 46 -47.34 -3.71 10.61
C GLN A 46 -48.41 -2.62 10.70
N ILE A 47 -49.07 -2.37 9.57
CA ILE A 47 -50.28 -1.55 9.50
C ILE A 47 -51.46 -2.51 9.45
N LYS A 48 -52.24 -2.49 10.55
CA LYS A 48 -53.65 -2.88 10.73
C LYS A 48 -54.31 -3.60 9.53
N GLN A 49 -54.69 -4.86 9.73
CA GLN A 49 -55.78 -5.48 8.96
C GLN A 49 -57.00 -5.66 9.84
N SER A 50 -58.09 -5.05 9.40
CA SER A 50 -59.45 -5.15 9.92
C SER A 50 -60.36 -5.33 8.70
N MET A 51 -61.18 -6.39 8.70
CA MET A 51 -62.25 -6.70 7.74
C MET A 51 -61.75 -7.07 6.33
N GLY A 52 -62.30 -8.00 5.57
CA GLY A 52 -63.52 -8.79 5.60
C GLY A 52 -63.54 -9.65 4.32
N SER A 53 -64.55 -10.52 4.23
CA SER A 53 -64.70 -11.64 3.29
C SER A 53 -64.51 -11.37 1.78
N ALA A 54 -64.17 -12.46 1.09
CA ALA A 54 -64.39 -12.75 -0.34
C ALA A 54 -63.44 -12.12 -1.39
N ALA A 55 -62.35 -12.83 -1.71
CA ALA A 55 -61.75 -12.84 -3.07
C ALA A 55 -60.66 -13.92 -3.20
N THR A 56 -60.97 -15.16 -2.80
CA THR A 56 -60.27 -16.32 -3.38
C THR A 56 -60.75 -16.45 -4.83
N VAL A 57 -59.85 -16.74 -5.77
CA VAL A 57 -60.08 -16.81 -7.24
C VAL A 57 -59.75 -15.51 -8.00
N LEU A 58 -58.47 -15.09 -8.00
CA LEU A 58 -57.83 -14.32 -9.08
C LEU A 58 -56.30 -14.20 -8.88
N LEU A 59 -55.64 -15.29 -8.44
CA LEU A 59 -54.19 -15.30 -8.17
C LEU A 59 -53.44 -16.41 -8.91
N VAL A 60 -53.85 -16.76 -10.14
CA VAL A 60 -53.13 -17.76 -10.96
C VAL A 60 -52.81 -17.26 -12.38
N LEU A 61 -53.09 -15.99 -12.71
CA LEU A 61 -52.86 -15.44 -14.06
C LEU A 61 -52.00 -14.17 -14.08
N ALA A 62 -51.06 -14.05 -13.14
CA ALA A 62 -50.04 -12.99 -13.14
C ALA A 62 -48.61 -13.53 -12.93
N LEU A 63 -48.36 -14.79 -13.30
CA LEU A 63 -47.03 -15.41 -13.22
C LEU A 63 -46.49 -15.79 -14.60
N ALA A 64 -46.60 -14.89 -15.58
CA ALA A 64 -46.01 -15.10 -16.89
C ALA A 64 -45.73 -13.78 -17.62
N LEU A 65 -44.95 -12.86 -17.04
CA LEU A 65 -44.29 -11.76 -17.77
C LEU A 65 -43.27 -11.04 -16.87
N ALA A 66 -42.10 -11.64 -16.69
CA ALA A 66 -40.85 -10.93 -16.38
C ALA A 66 -39.65 -11.90 -16.42
N LEU A 67 -39.31 -12.42 -17.60
CA LEU A 67 -37.94 -12.86 -17.88
C LEU A 67 -37.29 -11.79 -18.76
N ALA A 68 -37.10 -10.59 -18.19
CA ALA A 68 -36.09 -9.69 -18.69
C ALA A 68 -34.74 -10.24 -18.20
N PRO A 69 -33.72 -10.40 -19.07
CA PRO A 69 -32.38 -10.73 -18.63
C PRO A 69 -31.93 -9.66 -17.64
N VAL A 70 -31.61 -10.07 -16.41
CA VAL A 70 -30.91 -9.21 -15.46
C VAL A 70 -29.58 -8.85 -16.13
N PRO A 71 -29.27 -7.56 -16.39
CA PRO A 71 -27.95 -7.17 -16.87
C PRO A 71 -26.92 -7.70 -15.88
N GLY A 72 -25.92 -8.40 -16.41
CA GLY A 72 -25.05 -9.29 -15.67
C GLY A 72 -24.61 -8.77 -14.31
N THR A 73 -24.59 -9.67 -13.34
CA THR A 73 -23.60 -9.62 -12.27
C THR A 73 -22.23 -9.47 -12.94
N GLU A 74 -21.70 -8.26 -13.00
CA GLU A 74 -20.28 -8.07 -13.27
C GLU A 74 -19.56 -8.80 -12.15
N GLY A 75 -19.06 -10.01 -12.45
CA GLY A 75 -18.26 -10.77 -11.52
C GLY A 75 -17.09 -9.91 -11.05
N ALA A 76 -16.69 -10.06 -9.78
CA ALA A 76 -15.52 -9.37 -9.26
C ALA A 76 -14.36 -9.52 -10.26
N PRO A 77 -13.61 -8.44 -10.56
CA PRO A 77 -12.53 -8.49 -11.52
C PRO A 77 -11.53 -9.60 -11.14
N ALA A 78 -11.08 -10.35 -12.15
CA ALA A 78 -10.18 -11.48 -11.93
C ALA A 78 -8.92 -11.03 -11.18
N SER A 79 -8.56 -11.77 -10.12
CA SER A 79 -7.39 -11.48 -9.29
C SER A 79 -6.07 -11.86 -9.97
N THR A 80 -6.12 -12.74 -10.97
CA THR A 80 -4.96 -13.23 -11.74
C THR A 80 -5.13 -12.98 -13.24
N VAL A 81 -4.01 -12.96 -13.95
CA VAL A 81 -3.96 -12.85 -15.42
C VAL A 81 -3.49 -14.16 -16.06
N SER A 82 -3.85 -14.41 -17.32
CA SER A 82 -3.39 -15.60 -18.06
C SER A 82 -1.95 -15.44 -18.58
N ASP A 83 -1.58 -14.24 -19.04
CA ASP A 83 -0.23 -13.87 -19.44
C ASP A 83 0.35 -12.80 -18.50
N TRP A 84 1.38 -13.17 -17.75
CA TRP A 84 2.04 -12.26 -16.80
C TRP A 84 2.72 -11.07 -17.49
N LYS A 85 3.02 -11.15 -18.79
CA LYS A 85 3.55 -10.00 -19.54
C LYS A 85 2.60 -8.82 -19.54
N SER A 86 1.30 -9.05 -19.37
CA SER A 86 0.32 -7.97 -19.20
C SER A 86 0.57 -7.11 -17.95
N LEU A 87 1.31 -7.63 -16.96
CA LEU A 87 1.71 -6.93 -15.74
C LEU A 87 2.99 -6.10 -15.92
N ASN A 88 3.64 -6.16 -17.09
CA ASN A 88 4.90 -5.47 -17.33
C ASN A 88 4.72 -3.95 -17.23
N THR A 89 5.45 -3.33 -16.30
CA THR A 89 5.41 -1.90 -15.99
C THR A 89 6.14 -1.03 -17.02
N SER A 90 6.67 -1.60 -18.11
CA SER A 90 7.08 -0.84 -19.30
C SER A 90 5.87 -0.26 -20.05
N GLN A 91 4.67 -0.82 -19.84
CA GLN A 91 3.43 -0.36 -20.45
C GLN A 91 2.82 0.82 -19.67
N ALA A 92 2.55 1.93 -20.34
CA ALA A 92 1.99 3.14 -19.71
C ALA A 92 0.62 2.91 -19.04
N SER A 93 -0.21 2.01 -19.59
CA SER A 93 -1.49 1.63 -18.99
C SER A 93 -1.34 0.96 -17.62
N VAL A 94 -0.34 0.09 -17.48
CA VAL A 94 -0.02 -0.58 -16.21
C VAL A 94 0.52 0.42 -15.19
N GLN A 95 1.45 1.29 -15.60
CA GLN A 95 1.97 2.36 -14.76
C GLN A 95 0.84 3.25 -14.23
N LYS A 96 -0.07 3.65 -15.12
CA LYS A 96 -1.25 4.47 -14.79
C LYS A 96 -2.17 3.75 -13.81
N ALA A 97 -2.47 2.46 -14.04
CA ALA A 97 -3.33 1.69 -13.15
C ALA A 97 -2.76 1.59 -11.72
N ILE A 98 -1.46 1.36 -11.59
CA ILE A 98 -0.77 1.34 -10.28
C ILE A 98 -0.91 2.70 -9.58
N VAL A 99 -0.57 3.79 -10.27
CA VAL A 99 -0.64 5.15 -9.70
C VAL A 99 -2.07 5.53 -9.32
N ASP A 100 -3.04 5.24 -10.19
CA ASP A 100 -4.45 5.55 -9.95
C ASP A 100 -4.98 4.83 -8.71
N LEU A 101 -4.64 3.54 -8.56
CA LEU A 101 -5.04 2.77 -7.38
C LEU A 101 -4.41 3.30 -6.10
N HIS A 102 -3.10 3.59 -6.09
CA HIS A 102 -2.46 4.22 -4.92
C HIS A 102 -3.16 5.53 -4.57
N ASN A 103 -3.43 6.38 -5.55
CA ASN A 103 -4.13 7.64 -5.33
C ASN A 103 -5.58 7.44 -4.88
N GLN A 104 -6.29 6.40 -5.34
CA GLN A 104 -7.62 6.06 -4.85
C GLN A 104 -7.58 5.70 -3.35
N LEU A 105 -6.65 4.84 -2.95
CA LEU A 105 -6.48 4.40 -1.56
C LEU A 105 -6.08 5.59 -0.66
N ARG A 106 -5.13 6.41 -1.10
CA ARG A 106 -4.67 7.63 -0.40
C ARG A 106 -5.78 8.65 -0.15
N ARG A 107 -6.76 8.77 -1.05
CA ARG A 107 -7.94 9.65 -0.89
C ARG A 107 -8.98 9.11 0.08
N SER A 108 -8.93 7.81 0.35
CA SER A 108 -9.96 7.06 1.07
C SER A 108 -9.52 6.70 2.50
N VAL A 109 -8.41 7.26 2.97
CA VAL A 109 -7.91 7.00 4.32
C VAL A 109 -8.87 7.50 5.40
N SER A 110 -8.90 6.77 6.51
CA SER A 110 -9.62 7.15 7.71
C SER A 110 -8.67 7.05 8.91
N PRO A 111 -8.48 8.12 9.70
CA PRO A 111 -9.08 9.45 9.53
C PRO A 111 -8.59 10.17 8.26
N ALA A 112 -9.27 11.24 7.86
CA ALA A 112 -8.89 12.01 6.67
C ALA A 112 -7.51 12.66 6.82
N ALA A 113 -6.79 12.79 5.71
CA ALA A 113 -5.44 13.33 5.66
C ALA A 113 -5.40 14.78 5.14
N SER A 114 -4.83 15.71 5.90
CA SER A 114 -4.72 17.11 5.50
C SER A 114 -3.61 17.40 4.51
N ASN A 115 -2.59 16.54 4.45
CA ASN A 115 -1.33 16.77 3.74
C ASN A 115 -0.96 15.63 2.76
N MET A 116 -1.90 14.76 2.39
CA MET A 116 -1.60 13.61 1.54
C MET A 116 -1.22 14.05 0.12
N LEU A 117 0.02 13.82 -0.30
CA LEU A 117 0.43 14.13 -1.66
C LEU A 117 -0.20 13.18 -2.69
N GLN A 118 -0.46 13.70 -3.87
CA GLN A 118 -0.77 12.92 -5.05
C GLN A 118 0.49 12.18 -5.52
N MET A 119 0.35 10.88 -5.72
CA MET A 119 1.39 10.01 -6.22
C MET A 119 1.48 10.10 -7.76
N VAL A 120 2.70 10.05 -8.29
CA VAL A 120 3.03 10.03 -9.72
C VAL A 120 4.03 8.92 -10.03
N TRP A 121 4.10 8.48 -11.29
CA TRP A 121 5.07 7.48 -11.71
C TRP A 121 6.48 8.07 -11.80
N ASN A 122 7.48 7.38 -11.27
CA ASN A 122 8.90 7.73 -11.42
C ASN A 122 9.67 6.62 -12.13
N LYS A 123 10.33 6.98 -13.24
CA LYS A 123 11.06 6.05 -14.10
C LYS A 123 12.33 5.50 -13.46
N GLU A 124 13.08 6.31 -12.70
CA GLU A 124 14.29 5.86 -12.00
C GLU A 124 13.93 4.83 -10.92
N ALA A 125 12.89 5.08 -10.13
CA ALA A 125 12.36 4.15 -9.13
C ALA A 125 11.87 2.84 -9.78
N ALA A 126 11.23 2.91 -10.94
CA ALA A 126 10.79 1.73 -11.69
C ALA A 126 11.98 0.91 -12.20
N ASN A 127 13.02 1.56 -12.71
CA ASN A 127 14.26 0.90 -13.14
C ASN A 127 14.94 0.20 -11.98
N ASN A 128 15.06 0.87 -10.83
CA ASN A 128 15.62 0.28 -9.61
C ASN A 128 14.80 -0.93 -9.13
N SER A 129 13.47 -0.82 -9.14
CA SER A 129 12.57 -1.92 -8.82
C SER A 129 12.74 -3.10 -9.78
N ALA A 130 12.91 -2.84 -11.08
CA ALA A 130 13.14 -3.88 -12.09
C ALA A 130 14.49 -4.58 -11.90
N VAL A 131 15.54 -3.86 -11.51
CA VAL A 131 16.83 -4.45 -11.15
C VAL A 131 16.68 -5.37 -9.95
N TRP A 132 15.95 -4.94 -8.91
CA TRP A 132 15.76 -5.78 -7.72
C TRP A 132 14.87 -7.00 -7.98
N ALA A 133 13.77 -6.84 -8.70
CA ALA A 133 12.84 -7.93 -9.01
C ALA A 133 13.56 -9.09 -9.74
N LYS A 134 14.55 -8.79 -10.59
CA LYS A 134 15.37 -9.81 -11.28
C LYS A 134 16.26 -10.64 -10.35
N SER A 135 16.53 -10.17 -9.13
CA SER A 135 17.29 -10.95 -8.16
C SER A 135 16.52 -12.18 -7.68
N CYS A 136 15.20 -12.19 -7.82
CA CYS A 136 14.32 -13.24 -7.31
C CYS A 136 14.50 -13.54 -5.81
N SER A 137 15.02 -12.56 -5.06
CA SER A 137 15.20 -12.63 -3.62
C SER A 137 14.03 -11.93 -2.94
N PHE A 138 13.24 -12.67 -2.17
CA PHE A 138 12.19 -12.09 -1.34
C PHE A 138 12.77 -11.50 -0.04
N ASN A 139 13.64 -10.52 -0.21
CA ASN A 139 14.22 -9.70 0.83
C ASN A 139 14.18 -8.25 0.38
N HIS A 140 14.22 -7.32 1.32
CA HIS A 140 14.35 -5.91 0.98
C HIS A 140 15.69 -5.62 0.29
N SER A 141 15.65 -4.78 -0.74
CA SER A 141 16.86 -4.36 -1.44
C SER A 141 17.74 -3.50 -0.54
N PRO A 142 19.08 -3.49 -0.75
CA PRO A 142 19.96 -2.56 -0.06
C PRO A 142 19.53 -1.12 -0.33
N THR A 143 19.65 -0.23 0.66
CA THR A 143 19.28 1.20 0.50
C THR A 143 20.02 1.88 -0.66
N ALA A 144 21.24 1.44 -0.98
CA ALA A 144 21.98 1.93 -2.14
C ALA A 144 21.28 1.66 -3.48
N ASN A 145 20.51 0.57 -3.58
CA ASN A 145 19.72 0.19 -4.76
C ASN A 145 18.36 0.88 -4.82
N ARG A 146 18.00 1.69 -3.81
CA ARG A 146 16.73 2.42 -3.70
C ARG A 146 16.96 3.93 -3.72
N LYS A 147 17.84 4.41 -4.60
CA LYS A 147 18.15 5.83 -4.76
C LYS A 147 17.82 6.31 -6.16
N THR A 148 17.07 7.41 -6.22
CA THR A 148 16.91 8.23 -7.42
C THR A 148 17.86 9.41 -7.33
N SER A 149 17.93 10.19 -8.40
CA SER A 149 18.63 11.47 -8.47
C SER A 149 18.22 12.46 -7.36
N ALA A 150 16.96 12.38 -6.89
CA ALA A 150 16.41 13.30 -5.89
C ALA A 150 16.28 12.70 -4.49
N PHE A 151 16.02 11.39 -4.37
CA PHE A 151 15.57 10.80 -3.11
C PHE A 151 16.14 9.41 -2.84
N THR A 152 16.29 9.10 -1.55
CA THR A 152 16.26 7.71 -1.08
C THR A 152 14.81 7.26 -0.97
N CYS A 153 14.52 6.04 -1.40
CA CYS A 153 13.18 5.49 -1.54
C CYS A 153 12.93 4.30 -0.59
N GLY A 154 11.67 4.15 -0.19
CA GLY A 154 11.16 2.98 0.52
C GLY A 154 10.82 1.85 -0.45
N GLU A 155 10.32 0.73 0.05
CA GLU A 155 10.02 -0.45 -0.77
C GLU A 155 8.90 -1.29 -0.17
N ASN A 156 7.96 -1.73 -1.02
CA ASN A 156 7.07 -2.84 -0.72
C ASN A 156 7.38 -4.00 -1.65
N LEU A 157 7.26 -5.22 -1.12
CA LEU A 157 7.45 -6.47 -1.85
C LEU A 157 6.20 -7.31 -1.78
N PHE A 158 5.86 -7.99 -2.86
CA PHE A 158 4.81 -9.00 -2.90
C PHE A 158 5.33 -10.20 -3.69
N ILE A 159 5.02 -11.40 -3.23
CA ILE A 159 5.48 -12.64 -3.85
C ILE A 159 4.30 -13.58 -4.03
N SER A 160 4.23 -14.24 -5.17
CA SER A 160 3.11 -15.13 -5.47
C SER A 160 3.48 -16.32 -6.35
N SER A 161 2.69 -17.38 -6.25
CA SER A 161 2.78 -18.58 -7.11
C SER A 161 2.02 -18.42 -8.43
N ALA A 162 1.21 -17.38 -8.58
CA ALA A 162 0.42 -17.06 -9.77
C ALA A 162 0.59 -15.58 -10.14
N PRO A 163 0.36 -15.18 -11.41
CA PRO A 163 0.49 -13.80 -11.84
C PRO A 163 -0.74 -12.97 -11.41
N PHE A 164 -0.73 -12.50 -10.16
CA PHE A 164 -1.76 -11.60 -9.64
C PHE A 164 -1.71 -10.22 -10.30
N THR A 165 -2.87 -9.59 -10.41
CA THR A 165 -2.94 -8.22 -10.93
C THR A 165 -2.24 -7.24 -9.99
N TRP A 166 -1.78 -6.10 -10.53
CA TRP A 166 -1.29 -4.99 -9.70
C TRP A 166 -2.38 -4.44 -8.77
N ASP A 167 -3.66 -4.53 -9.16
CA ASP A 167 -4.76 -4.16 -8.27
C ASP A 167 -4.77 -5.04 -7.01
N TYR A 168 -4.67 -6.36 -7.20
CA TYR A 168 -4.59 -7.31 -6.11
C TYR A 168 -3.37 -7.06 -5.22
N ALA A 169 -2.16 -6.97 -5.79
CA ALA A 169 -0.93 -6.83 -5.02
C ALA A 169 -0.89 -5.53 -4.18
N VAL A 170 -1.37 -4.40 -4.73
CA VAL A 170 -1.43 -3.13 -3.99
C VAL A 170 -2.52 -3.15 -2.92
N ARG A 171 -3.67 -3.80 -3.18
CA ARG A 171 -4.72 -3.98 -2.18
C ARG A 171 -4.31 -4.94 -1.07
N ASP A 172 -3.51 -5.96 -1.37
CA ASP A 172 -2.91 -6.86 -0.38
C ASP A 172 -2.04 -6.09 0.61
N TRP A 173 -1.11 -5.26 0.11
CA TRP A 173 -0.35 -4.32 0.95
C TRP A 173 -1.23 -3.38 1.78
N HIS A 174 -2.28 -2.84 1.17
CA HIS A 174 -3.20 -1.94 1.87
C HIS A 174 -4.05 -2.67 2.92
N SER A 175 -4.31 -3.97 2.76
CA SER A 175 -5.17 -4.76 3.64
C SER A 175 -4.64 -4.89 5.06
N GLU A 176 -3.37 -4.59 5.30
CA GLU A 176 -2.77 -4.50 6.64
C GLU A 176 -3.54 -3.52 7.57
N VAL A 177 -4.24 -2.53 7.00
CA VAL A 177 -5.14 -1.64 7.77
C VAL A 177 -6.27 -2.39 8.48
N VAL A 178 -6.70 -3.52 7.91
CA VAL A 178 -7.75 -4.40 8.44
C VAL A 178 -7.14 -5.55 9.23
N SER A 179 -6.15 -6.24 8.66
CA SER A 179 -5.48 -7.40 9.28
C SER A 179 -3.98 -7.36 8.96
N PRO A 180 -3.09 -7.14 9.94
CA PRO A 180 -3.27 -7.28 11.39
C PRO A 180 -4.01 -6.10 12.06
N GLY A 181 -4.33 -5.05 11.31
CA GLY A 181 -5.11 -3.91 11.77
C GLY A 181 -4.25 -2.71 12.13
N PHE A 182 -4.69 -1.52 11.76
CA PHE A 182 -4.02 -0.25 12.09
C PHE A 182 -4.95 0.71 12.83
N GLU A 183 -4.42 1.42 13.82
CA GLU A 183 -5.08 2.54 14.49
C GLU A 183 -4.21 3.79 14.40
N PHE A 184 -4.76 4.84 13.80
CA PHE A 184 -4.06 6.10 13.64
C PHE A 184 -3.65 6.70 15.00
N GLY A 185 -2.38 7.05 15.13
CA GLY A 185 -1.77 7.55 16.35
C GLY A 185 -1.29 6.46 17.32
N LYS A 186 -1.77 5.21 17.20
CA LYS A 186 -1.35 4.09 18.06
C LYS A 186 -0.50 3.04 17.35
N GLY A 187 -0.70 2.83 16.05
CA GLY A 187 0.04 1.85 15.25
C GLY A 187 -0.73 0.55 15.01
N ALA A 188 -0.02 -0.59 14.99
CA ALA A 188 -0.62 -1.89 14.77
C ALA A 188 -1.55 -2.31 15.92
N LYS A 189 -2.70 -2.92 15.61
CA LYS A 189 -3.68 -3.41 16.59
C LYS A 189 -3.39 -4.83 17.08
N GLY A 190 -2.56 -5.58 16.35
CA GLY A 190 -2.25 -6.97 16.63
C GLY A 190 -0.82 -7.34 16.24
N PRO A 191 -0.42 -8.60 16.44
CA PRO A 191 0.87 -9.09 15.97
C PRO A 191 0.91 -9.05 14.45
N GLY A 192 1.94 -8.42 13.89
CA GLY A 192 2.14 -8.33 12.44
C GLY A 192 2.74 -6.99 12.03
N MET A 193 3.08 -6.88 10.74
CA MET A 193 3.63 -5.65 10.17
C MET A 193 2.50 -4.84 9.52
N ILE A 194 2.55 -3.51 9.71
CA ILE A 194 1.65 -2.54 9.05
C ILE A 194 2.42 -1.65 8.06
N GLY A 195 3.66 -2.04 7.77
CA GLY A 195 4.63 -1.25 7.01
C GLY A 195 4.27 -1.09 5.54
N HIS A 196 3.64 -2.09 4.92
CA HIS A 196 3.22 -1.96 3.54
C HIS A 196 2.06 -0.98 3.42
N TYR A 197 1.07 -1.08 4.31
CA TYR A 197 -0.05 -0.14 4.36
C TYR A 197 0.45 1.28 4.62
N THR A 198 1.25 1.50 5.67
CA THR A 198 1.73 2.85 6.00
C THR A 198 2.57 3.45 4.89
N GLN A 199 3.30 2.64 4.11
CA GLN A 199 4.03 3.12 2.93
C GLN A 199 3.08 3.51 1.78
N VAL A 200 2.04 2.72 1.49
CA VAL A 200 1.02 3.06 0.47
C VAL A 200 0.37 4.41 0.79
N VAL A 201 0.09 4.67 2.06
CA VAL A 201 -0.56 5.91 2.54
C VAL A 201 0.41 6.92 3.16
N TRP A 202 1.71 6.83 2.86
CA TRP A 202 2.68 7.77 3.43
C TRP A 202 2.56 9.14 2.78
N TYR A 203 2.30 10.19 3.56
CA TYR A 203 1.91 11.51 3.03
C TYR A 203 2.92 12.09 2.04
N SER A 204 4.22 11.96 2.33
CA SER A 204 5.28 12.57 1.53
C SER A 204 5.78 11.70 0.39
N SER A 205 5.50 10.38 0.39
CA SER A 205 5.89 9.48 -0.70
C SER A 205 5.00 9.72 -1.93
N TYR A 206 5.41 10.65 -2.78
CA TYR A 206 4.62 11.12 -3.92
C TYR A 206 5.10 10.55 -5.26
N GLN A 207 6.18 9.78 -5.28
CA GLN A 207 6.67 9.11 -6.47
C GLN A 207 6.68 7.60 -6.24
N VAL A 208 6.20 6.84 -7.21
CA VAL A 208 6.27 5.37 -7.18
C VAL A 208 6.80 4.85 -8.50
N GLY A 209 7.63 3.82 -8.43
CA GLY A 209 8.01 3.04 -9.60
C GLY A 209 8.06 1.58 -9.21
N CYS A 210 7.51 0.71 -10.06
CA CYS A 210 7.34 -0.69 -9.74
C CYS A 210 7.82 -1.60 -10.87
N ALA A 211 8.05 -2.87 -10.53
CA ALA A 211 8.34 -3.93 -11.48
C ALA A 211 7.86 -5.28 -10.95
N VAL A 212 7.61 -6.20 -11.87
CA VAL A 212 7.36 -7.62 -11.57
C VAL A 212 8.32 -8.47 -12.39
N ASN A 213 8.83 -9.54 -11.79
CA ASN A 213 9.68 -10.51 -12.48
C ASN A 213 9.20 -11.95 -12.23
N TYR A 214 9.25 -12.78 -13.26
CA TYR A 214 9.01 -14.22 -13.14
C TYR A 214 10.30 -14.93 -12.69
N CYS A 215 10.20 -15.74 -11.63
CA CYS A 215 11.35 -16.26 -10.88
C CYS A 215 11.49 -17.80 -10.90
N GLY A 216 10.63 -18.52 -11.63
CA GLY A 216 10.65 -19.98 -11.65
C GLY A 216 9.91 -20.61 -10.47
N ASP A 217 10.28 -21.81 -10.02
CA ASP A 217 9.46 -22.58 -9.07
C ASP A 217 9.64 -22.21 -7.58
N SER A 218 8.56 -22.46 -6.80
CA SER A 218 8.25 -22.06 -5.40
C SER A 218 7.87 -20.59 -5.17
N ALA A 219 8.44 -19.66 -5.94
CA ALA A 219 8.15 -18.23 -5.90
C ALA A 219 8.05 -17.71 -7.34
N LYS A 220 6.88 -17.85 -7.97
CA LYS A 220 6.78 -17.63 -9.42
C LYS A 220 6.91 -16.17 -9.81
N TYR A 221 6.43 -15.23 -8.99
CA TYR A 221 6.41 -13.81 -9.35
C TYR A 221 6.82 -12.95 -8.15
N LEU A 222 7.82 -12.10 -8.35
CA LEU A 222 8.26 -11.11 -7.38
C LEU A 222 7.89 -9.72 -7.87
N TYR A 223 7.09 -9.01 -7.08
CA TYR A 223 6.63 -7.64 -7.30
C TYR A 223 7.37 -6.73 -6.36
N VAL A 224 7.89 -5.63 -6.90
CA VAL A 224 8.67 -4.63 -6.18
C VAL A 224 8.11 -3.27 -6.53
N CYS A 225 7.79 -2.45 -5.54
CA CYS A 225 7.51 -1.02 -5.73
C CYS A 225 8.44 -0.21 -4.84
N HIS A 226 9.16 0.75 -5.43
CA HIS A 226 9.92 1.75 -4.71
C HIS A 226 9.14 3.06 -4.59
N TYR A 227 9.15 3.65 -3.39
CA TYR A 227 8.37 4.84 -3.04
C TYR A 227 9.31 5.98 -2.64
N CYS A 228 9.24 7.11 -3.34
CA CYS A 228 10.18 8.22 -3.16
C CYS A 228 9.45 9.52 -2.78
N PRO A 229 9.93 10.28 -1.78
CA PRO A 229 10.90 9.86 -0.75
C PRO A 229 10.42 8.65 0.06
N ALA A 230 11.35 7.99 0.75
CA ALA A 230 11.06 6.87 1.63
C ALA A 230 10.07 7.25 2.73
N GLY A 231 9.09 6.38 2.97
CA GLY A 231 8.17 6.50 4.09
C GLY A 231 8.65 5.78 5.35
N ASN A 232 7.72 5.45 6.23
CA ASN A 232 7.92 4.59 7.40
C ASN A 232 9.07 5.03 8.32
N LEU A 233 9.23 6.34 8.51
CA LEU A 233 10.14 6.85 9.55
C LEU A 233 9.67 6.34 10.92
N ASN A 234 10.56 5.68 11.66
CA ASN A 234 10.24 5.10 12.97
C ASN A 234 9.60 6.11 13.94
N THR A 235 10.00 7.38 13.86
CA THR A 235 9.47 8.48 14.69
C THR A 235 8.04 8.87 14.37
N ARG A 236 7.47 8.41 13.24
CA ARG A 236 6.13 8.80 12.75
C ARG A 236 5.32 7.61 12.23
N LEU A 237 5.76 6.37 12.43
CA LEU A 237 5.12 5.19 11.85
C LEU A 237 3.63 5.05 12.22
N THR A 238 3.22 5.50 13.41
CA THR A 238 1.82 5.49 13.85
C THR A 238 0.96 6.60 13.24
N ARG A 239 1.57 7.56 12.52
CA ARG A 239 0.93 8.74 11.93
C ARG A 239 1.44 9.00 10.50
N PRO A 240 1.20 8.08 9.54
CA PRO A 240 1.77 8.15 8.19
C PRO A 240 1.35 9.41 7.40
N TYR A 241 0.37 10.17 7.90
CA TYR A 241 -0.07 11.46 7.40
C TYR A 241 -0.57 12.33 8.56
N ASP A 242 -0.89 13.59 8.29
CA ASP A 242 -1.53 14.47 9.28
C ASP A 242 -3.04 14.35 9.23
N ASN A 243 -3.63 14.06 10.39
CA ASN A 243 -5.09 14.00 10.53
C ASN A 243 -5.68 15.40 10.43
N GLY A 244 -6.65 15.58 9.53
CA GLY A 244 -7.43 16.79 9.39
C GLY A 244 -8.30 16.75 8.13
N PRO A 245 -9.11 17.80 7.88
CA PRO A 245 -9.87 17.91 6.64
C PRO A 245 -8.95 17.75 5.43
N ALA A 246 -9.43 17.02 4.42
CA ALA A 246 -8.65 16.74 3.22
C ALA A 246 -8.09 18.03 2.61
N CYS A 247 -6.81 18.01 2.24
CA CYS A 247 -6.09 19.16 1.68
C CYS A 247 -5.97 20.42 2.56
N ASN A 248 -6.27 20.36 3.87
CA ASN A 248 -6.15 21.54 4.74
C ASN A 248 -4.72 22.12 4.78
N SER A 249 -3.70 21.30 4.53
CA SER A 249 -2.29 21.75 4.43
C SER A 249 -1.90 22.26 3.03
N CYS A 250 -2.80 22.20 2.05
CA CYS A 250 -2.53 22.57 0.65
C CYS A 250 -3.77 23.15 -0.06
N PRO A 251 -4.48 24.15 0.52
CA PRO A 251 -5.78 24.59 0.02
C PRO A 251 -5.76 25.11 -1.43
N LYS A 252 -4.62 25.66 -1.89
CA LYS A 252 -4.43 26.15 -3.27
C LYS A 252 -3.96 25.08 -4.26
N ASN A 253 -3.60 23.89 -3.78
CA ASN A 253 -2.96 22.83 -4.55
C ASN A 253 -3.64 21.49 -4.27
N CYS A 254 -4.97 21.46 -4.31
CA CYS A 254 -5.77 20.28 -4.01
C CYS A 254 -6.48 19.77 -5.25
N THR A 255 -6.29 18.48 -5.57
CA THR A 255 -7.06 17.79 -6.62
C THR A 255 -7.63 16.51 -6.04
N ASN A 256 -8.97 16.45 -5.92
CA ASN A 256 -9.70 15.28 -5.41
C ASN A 256 -9.08 14.75 -4.10
N LYS A 257 -9.05 15.58 -3.04
CA LYS A 257 -8.51 15.24 -1.70
C LYS A 257 -6.99 14.98 -1.61
N LEU A 258 -6.21 15.19 -2.67
CA LEU A 258 -4.74 15.05 -2.64
C LEU A 258 -4.04 16.38 -2.96
N CYS A 259 -2.92 16.61 -2.28
CA CYS A 259 -2.04 17.75 -2.48
C CYS A 259 -1.14 17.56 -3.71
N SER A 260 -0.92 18.62 -4.50
CA SER A 260 -0.06 18.59 -5.71
C SER A 260 1.22 19.45 -5.59
N ASN A 261 1.46 20.06 -4.44
CA ASN A 261 2.60 20.94 -4.15
C ASN A 261 3.74 20.22 -3.40
N ALA A 262 4.23 19.11 -3.95
CA ALA A 262 5.35 18.38 -3.37
C ALA A 262 6.66 19.19 -3.38
N CYS A 263 7.44 19.07 -2.30
CA CYS A 263 8.82 19.55 -2.28
C CYS A 263 9.75 18.65 -3.10
N PRO A 264 10.63 19.21 -3.94
CA PRO A 264 11.63 18.43 -4.68
C PRO A 264 12.84 18.03 -3.82
N PHE A 265 12.87 18.40 -2.54
CA PHE A 265 13.93 18.07 -1.59
C PHE A 265 13.37 17.21 -0.46
N ALA A 266 14.24 16.45 0.20
CA ALA A 266 13.89 15.70 1.41
C ALA A 266 14.85 16.09 2.53
N ASP A 267 14.30 16.21 3.74
CA ASP A 267 15.10 16.42 4.94
C ASP A 267 15.80 15.11 5.35
N SER A 268 17.05 15.21 5.79
CA SER A 268 17.83 14.05 6.25
C SER A 268 17.46 13.62 7.66
N TYR A 269 16.84 14.51 8.45
CA TYR A 269 16.51 14.29 9.84
C TYR A 269 15.06 14.64 10.15
N ALA A 270 14.44 13.84 11.03
CA ALA A 270 13.06 14.06 11.46
C ALA A 270 12.85 15.37 12.24
N ASN A 271 13.92 15.93 12.82
CA ASN A 271 13.87 17.16 13.63
C ASN A 271 14.27 18.43 12.85
N CYS A 272 14.28 18.37 11.51
CA CYS A 272 14.70 19.50 10.68
C CYS A 272 13.86 20.77 10.87
N ALA A 273 12.57 20.64 11.19
CA ALA A 273 11.73 21.78 11.55
C ALA A 273 12.22 22.49 12.82
N GLN A 274 12.59 21.74 13.88
CA GLN A 274 13.17 22.34 15.08
C GLN A 274 14.55 22.94 14.80
N MET A 275 15.40 22.26 14.01
CA MET A 275 16.73 22.77 13.64
C MET A 275 16.64 24.09 12.90
N LYS A 276 15.73 24.20 11.92
CA LYS A 276 15.45 25.45 11.21
C LYS A 276 14.99 26.55 12.18
N SER A 277 14.08 26.24 13.10
CA SER A 277 13.57 27.23 14.05
C SER A 277 14.66 27.73 15.02
N ALA A 278 15.56 26.85 15.45
CA ALA A 278 16.57 27.19 16.46
C ALA A 278 17.83 27.83 15.87
N LEU A 279 18.29 27.36 14.70
CA LEU A 279 19.58 27.72 14.12
C LEU A 279 19.45 28.52 12.82
N GLY A 280 18.23 28.61 12.27
CA GLY A 280 17.97 29.22 10.98
C GLY A 280 18.51 28.40 9.82
N CYS A 281 18.31 28.93 8.62
CA CYS A 281 18.90 28.40 7.38
C CYS A 281 19.92 29.36 6.76
N GLY A 282 20.28 30.45 7.45
CA GLY A 282 21.11 31.55 6.93
C GLY A 282 22.59 31.18 6.78
N ASP A 283 23.45 32.19 6.56
CA ASP A 283 24.88 31.99 6.28
C ASP A 283 25.75 31.89 7.54
N THR A 284 25.14 31.65 8.70
CA THR A 284 25.88 31.30 9.92
C THR A 284 26.49 29.90 9.77
N PRO A 285 27.56 29.56 10.51
CA PRO A 285 28.12 28.20 10.49
C PRO A 285 27.06 27.11 10.74
N TYR A 286 26.18 27.33 11.72
CA TYR A 286 25.07 26.42 12.01
C TYR A 286 23.98 26.43 10.94
N GLY A 287 23.62 27.60 10.41
CA GLY A 287 22.62 27.74 9.36
C GLY A 287 23.02 27.01 8.07
N ARG A 288 24.31 27.00 7.71
CA ARG A 288 24.83 26.20 6.59
C ARG A 288 24.67 24.70 6.81
N VAL A 289 24.92 24.21 8.02
CA VAL A 289 24.72 22.80 8.38
C VAL A 289 23.24 22.44 8.26
N VAL A 290 22.34 23.27 8.79
CA VAL A 290 20.89 23.06 8.66
C VAL A 290 20.47 23.08 7.19
N ARG A 291 20.96 24.02 6.38
CA ARG A 291 20.60 24.10 4.95
C ARG A 291 21.03 22.86 4.17
N ALA A 292 22.18 22.29 4.49
CA ALA A 292 22.68 21.06 3.85
C ALA A 292 21.92 19.81 4.31
N ALA A 293 21.61 19.70 5.60
CA ALA A 293 20.93 18.54 6.18
C ALA A 293 19.41 18.56 5.99
N CYS A 294 18.83 19.76 5.94
CA CYS A 294 17.39 20.02 5.95
C CYS A 294 16.95 20.90 4.76
N PRO A 295 17.28 20.52 3.52
CA PRO A 295 17.01 21.34 2.35
C PRO A 295 15.51 21.55 2.13
N ALA A 296 14.65 20.58 2.48
CA ALA A 296 13.21 20.74 2.36
C ALA A 296 12.70 21.78 3.35
N SER A 297 13.08 21.66 4.62
CA SER A 297 12.75 22.67 5.63
C SER A 297 13.20 24.08 5.25
N CYS A 298 14.38 24.21 4.66
CA CYS A 298 14.93 25.52 4.30
C CYS A 298 14.38 26.12 3.00
N GLN A 299 13.97 25.30 2.03
CA GLN A 299 13.68 25.78 0.66
C GLN A 299 12.22 25.59 0.22
N CYS A 300 11.43 24.79 0.94
CA CYS A 300 10.09 24.40 0.53
C CYS A 300 8.99 25.08 1.35
N ALA A 301 9.03 26.42 1.43
CA ALA A 301 7.89 27.18 1.91
C ALA A 301 6.63 26.84 1.08
N ASP A 302 5.48 26.71 1.74
CA ASP A 302 4.18 26.39 1.13
C ASP A 302 4.10 25.08 0.33
N LYS A 303 5.01 24.13 0.59
CA LYS A 303 5.04 22.80 -0.02
C LYS A 303 4.94 21.71 1.05
N ILE A 304 4.52 20.51 0.64
CA ILE A 304 4.48 19.33 1.51
C ILE A 304 5.80 18.55 1.37
N TYR A 305 6.41 18.18 2.50
CA TYR A 305 7.62 17.35 2.61
C TYR A 305 7.67 16.54 3.89
#